data_AF-A0A6S6P6X5-F1
#
_entry.id   AF-A0A6S6P6X5-F1
#
_cell.length_a   1.000
_cell.length_b   1.000
_cell.length_c   1.000
_cell.angle_alpha   90.00
_cell.angle_beta   90.00
_cell.angle_gamma   90.00
#
_symmetry.space_group_name_H-M   'P 1'
#
loop_
_entity.id
_entity.type
_entity.pdbx_description
1 polymer ?
#
loop_
_entity_poly.entity_id
_entity_poly.type
_entity_poly.pdbx_seq_one_letter_code
_entity_poly.pdbx_strand_id
1 'polypeptide(L)'
;MAVPELRLRTPGAGLLALPWDRPLSEWSVPDVPLRDIAVGPSRHLVKFVACDGALWAVKELPPRIADKEYGVLGALEELGLPAVKRAGLVRQPDFDTSILVTRFLDGSWQYRRLFRRLPPEEPKHRARLFDAMATLLVELHRHGVFWGDCSLANTLFSRDGQVLQAWLVDAETSEVHPRLSDGQRRHDLDILVENVAADLMDLAAYLGSSEELEDTLIAEAQDIPNRYQRLWDVLHAEPVFDFSDRYRVEGTIRRLNELGFAVEEVTLQPVSDTASDRLRLHVAVGDRRFHAERLRALTGLDVGEGQARTLLGDLQTFQAQLAQEVGHDVDDATAAQLWVREVATPTMHRAHKAIGRAGTPIQAFCDLLEVRWLLSERAGRDVGTDQALVAMARDVIPPDSAAKMAVAEVPTQPMPVIELDD
;
A
#
# COMPACT_ATOMS: atom_id res chain seq x y z
N MET A 1 -38.45 15.45 11.66
CA MET A 1 -37.14 14.82 11.49
C MET A 1 -36.09 15.75 12.06
N ALA A 2 -35.23 15.24 12.93
CA ALA A 2 -34.04 15.96 13.35
C ALA A 2 -33.11 16.09 12.14
N VAL A 3 -32.51 17.27 11.97
CA VAL A 3 -31.57 17.50 10.87
C VAL A 3 -30.29 16.72 11.18
N PRO A 4 -29.75 15.94 10.22
CA PRO A 4 -28.46 15.27 10.40
C PRO A 4 -27.33 16.27 10.68
N GLU A 5 -26.38 15.90 11.53
CA GLU A 5 -25.19 16.70 11.80
C GLU A 5 -24.05 16.21 10.92
N LEU A 6 -23.57 17.04 9.98
CA LEU A 6 -22.51 16.69 9.05
C LEU A 6 -21.17 17.32 9.48
N ARG A 7 -20.14 16.49 9.63
CA ARG A 7 -18.76 16.91 9.78
C ARG A 7 -17.93 16.38 8.60
N LEU A 8 -17.72 17.21 7.58
CA LEU A 8 -16.95 16.84 6.38
C LEU A 8 -15.61 17.58 6.33
N ARG A 9 -14.53 16.88 5.98
CA ARG A 9 -13.20 17.46 5.73
C ARG A 9 -12.98 17.85 4.27
N THR A 10 -13.73 17.22 3.36
CA THR A 10 -13.72 17.50 1.92
C THR A 10 -15.15 17.82 1.46
N PRO A 11 -15.66 19.04 1.70
CA PRO A 11 -17.02 19.39 1.31
C PRO A 11 -17.10 19.60 -0.21
N GLY A 12 -17.46 18.54 -0.93
CA GLY A 12 -17.85 18.60 -2.34
C GLY A 12 -19.37 18.74 -2.49
N ALA A 13 -19.81 19.32 -3.60
CA ALA A 13 -21.23 19.54 -3.85
C ALA A 13 -21.99 18.21 -3.97
N GLY A 14 -21.39 17.20 -4.62
CA GLY A 14 -21.96 15.86 -4.72
C GLY A 14 -22.06 15.16 -3.36
N LEU A 15 -21.02 15.25 -2.53
CA LEU A 15 -21.03 14.66 -1.18
C LEU A 15 -22.05 15.34 -0.25
N LEU A 16 -22.20 16.66 -0.32
CA LEU A 16 -23.20 17.42 0.45
C LEU A 16 -24.64 17.11 0.02
N ALA A 17 -24.85 16.82 -1.26
CA ALA A 17 -26.17 16.51 -1.83
C ALA A 17 -26.65 15.08 -1.55
N LEU A 18 -25.83 14.24 -0.90
CA LEU A 18 -26.25 12.89 -0.53
C LEU A 18 -27.40 12.94 0.49
N PRO A 19 -28.27 11.91 0.50
CA PRO A 19 -29.49 11.89 1.29
C PRO A 19 -29.19 11.46 2.73
N TRP A 20 -28.53 12.34 3.47
CA TRP A 20 -28.07 12.12 4.85
C TRP A 20 -29.22 12.01 5.86
N ASP A 21 -30.44 12.37 5.47
CA ASP A 21 -31.66 12.33 6.27
C ASP A 21 -32.39 10.99 6.24
N ARG A 22 -31.90 10.00 5.48
CA ARG A 22 -32.43 8.63 5.44
C ARG A 22 -31.37 7.58 5.78
N PRO A 23 -31.75 6.39 6.29
CA PRO A 23 -30.82 5.30 6.58
C PRO A 23 -30.04 4.88 5.34
N LEU A 24 -28.81 4.39 5.51
CA LEU A 24 -27.96 4.00 4.39
C LEU A 24 -28.59 2.85 3.58
N SER A 25 -29.37 1.98 4.22
CA SER A 25 -30.08 0.86 3.57
C SER A 25 -31.02 1.31 2.46
N GLU A 26 -31.65 2.48 2.60
CA GLU A 26 -32.61 3.05 1.65
C GLU A 26 -31.97 3.77 0.45
N TRP A 27 -30.65 3.92 0.43
CA TRP A 27 -29.97 4.57 -0.69
C TRP A 27 -29.99 3.65 -1.92
N SER A 28 -30.52 4.13 -3.02
CA SER A 28 -30.67 3.37 -4.26
C SER A 28 -30.23 4.18 -5.49
N VAL A 29 -29.95 3.46 -6.58
CA VAL A 29 -29.81 4.02 -7.93
C VAL A 29 -31.22 4.30 -8.47
N PRO A 30 -31.47 5.39 -9.22
CA PRO A 30 -30.50 6.38 -9.71
C PRO A 30 -30.27 7.59 -8.79
N ASP A 31 -31.03 7.72 -7.69
CA ASP A 31 -30.99 8.91 -6.81
C ASP A 31 -29.61 9.18 -6.21
N VAL A 32 -28.85 8.11 -5.95
CA VAL A 32 -27.49 8.16 -5.43
C VAL A 32 -26.56 7.50 -6.45
N PRO A 33 -25.40 8.10 -6.77
CA PRO A 33 -24.42 7.51 -7.70
C PRO A 33 -23.64 6.37 -7.04
N LEU A 34 -24.36 5.31 -6.67
CA LEU A 34 -23.82 4.11 -6.04
C LEU A 34 -22.96 3.31 -7.04
N ARG A 35 -21.90 2.70 -6.52
CA ARG A 35 -21.04 1.78 -7.25
C ARG A 35 -21.06 0.42 -6.59
N ASP A 36 -21.23 -0.61 -7.39
CA ASP A 36 -21.02 -1.98 -6.94
C ASP A 36 -19.52 -2.27 -6.91
N ILE A 37 -18.98 -2.35 -5.70
CA ILE A 37 -17.62 -2.78 -5.44
C ILE A 37 -17.76 -4.12 -4.74
N ALA A 38 -17.35 -5.21 -5.39
CA ALA A 38 -17.30 -6.51 -4.73
C ALA A 38 -16.25 -6.45 -3.61
N VAL A 39 -16.75 -6.17 -2.41
CA VAL A 39 -16.05 -6.22 -1.13
C VAL A 39 -16.46 -7.49 -0.40
N GLY A 40 -15.55 -8.01 0.42
CA GLY A 40 -15.83 -9.10 1.34
C GLY A 40 -16.97 -8.76 2.33
N PRO A 41 -17.46 -9.77 3.06
CA PRO A 41 -18.50 -9.56 4.06
C PRO A 41 -18.05 -8.50 5.07
N SER A 42 -18.92 -7.55 5.37
CA SER A 42 -18.72 -6.57 6.44
C SER A 42 -19.76 -6.78 7.53
N ARG A 43 -19.35 -6.59 8.78
CA ARG A 43 -20.25 -6.63 9.95
C ARG A 43 -21.29 -5.48 9.90
N HIS A 44 -20.96 -4.39 9.22
CA HIS A 44 -21.78 -3.19 9.10
C HIS A 44 -22.19 -2.96 7.65
N LEU A 45 -23.26 -2.19 7.44
CA LEU A 45 -23.67 -1.83 6.08
C LEU A 45 -22.66 -0.83 5.49
N VAL A 46 -22.07 -1.20 4.36
CA VAL A 46 -21.17 -0.35 3.58
C VAL A 46 -21.73 -0.17 2.18
N LYS A 47 -21.76 1.07 1.69
CA LYS A 47 -22.02 1.39 0.29
C LYS A 47 -20.89 2.24 -0.28
N PHE A 48 -20.72 2.19 -1.60
CA PHE A 48 -19.71 3.00 -2.30
C PHE A 48 -20.39 4.03 -3.18
N VAL A 49 -19.94 5.28 -3.10
CA VAL A 49 -20.55 6.42 -3.80
C VAL A 49 -19.51 7.11 -4.64
N ALA A 50 -19.77 7.26 -5.94
CA ALA A 50 -18.89 8.02 -6.84
C ALA A 50 -19.43 9.43 -7.03
N CYS A 51 -18.77 10.42 -6.44
CA CYS A 51 -19.13 11.84 -6.59
C CYS A 51 -17.88 12.72 -6.45
N ASP A 52 -17.97 13.95 -6.99
CA ASP A 52 -16.88 14.93 -6.94
C ASP A 52 -15.53 14.40 -7.47
N GLY A 53 -15.58 13.50 -8.47
CA GLY A 53 -14.38 12.90 -9.08
C GLY A 53 -13.66 11.88 -8.21
N ALA A 54 -14.24 11.45 -7.09
CA ALA A 54 -13.68 10.45 -6.18
C ALA A 54 -14.69 9.34 -5.87
N LEU A 55 -14.17 8.22 -5.36
CA LEU A 55 -14.97 7.13 -4.81
C LEU A 55 -14.89 7.18 -3.28
N TRP A 56 -16.05 7.14 -2.63
CA TRP A 56 -16.19 7.19 -1.18
C TRP A 56 -16.79 5.89 -0.67
N ALA A 57 -16.29 5.40 0.45
CA ALA A 57 -16.95 4.36 1.23
C ALA A 57 -17.76 5.02 2.33
N VAL A 58 -19.05 4.67 2.44
CA VAL A 58 -19.94 5.11 3.49
C VAL A 58 -20.34 3.91 4.33
N LYS A 59 -20.00 3.93 5.62
CA LYS A 59 -20.19 2.83 6.59
C LYS A 59 -21.17 3.30 7.67
N GLU A 60 -22.32 2.64 7.78
CA GLU A 60 -23.31 2.92 8.82
C GLU A 60 -22.91 2.20 10.11
N LEU A 61 -22.86 2.93 11.23
CA LEU A 61 -22.31 2.49 12.51
C LEU A 61 -23.13 3.02 13.69
N PRO A 62 -23.13 2.33 14.85
CA PRO A 62 -23.55 2.93 16.10
C PRO A 62 -22.71 4.18 16.42
N PRO A 63 -23.31 5.29 16.93
CA PRO A 63 -22.62 6.58 17.07
C PRO A 63 -21.29 6.52 17.83
N ARG A 64 -21.26 5.78 18.95
CA ARG A 64 -20.04 5.62 19.77
C ARG A 64 -18.90 4.93 19.01
N ILE A 65 -19.24 3.95 18.17
CA ILE A 65 -18.28 3.20 17.36
C ILE A 65 -17.74 4.11 16.24
N ALA A 66 -18.64 4.80 15.54
CA ALA A 66 -18.30 5.76 14.50
C ALA A 66 -17.37 6.87 15.02
N ASP A 67 -17.65 7.45 16.20
CA ASP A 67 -16.79 8.47 16.81
C ASP A 67 -15.39 7.93 17.12
N LYS A 68 -15.31 6.71 17.66
CA LYS A 68 -14.03 6.04 17.96
C LYS A 68 -13.24 5.81 16.67
N GLU A 69 -13.84 5.17 15.67
CA GLU A 69 -13.19 4.82 14.40
C GLU A 69 -12.74 6.10 13.66
N TYR A 70 -13.58 7.14 13.61
CA TYR A 70 -13.24 8.44 13.04
C TYR A 70 -12.07 9.13 13.77
N GLY A 71 -11.98 8.97 15.10
CA GLY A 71 -10.88 9.46 15.91
C GLY A 71 -9.57 8.73 15.62
N VAL A 72 -9.59 7.39 15.62
CA VAL A 72 -8.42 6.55 15.36
C VAL A 72 -7.89 6.78 13.94
N LEU A 73 -8.74 6.74 12.90
CA LEU A 73 -8.32 7.04 11.52
C LEU A 73 -7.70 8.43 11.39
N GLY A 74 -8.13 9.39 12.22
CA GLY A 74 -7.52 10.71 12.29
C GLY A 74 -6.09 10.68 12.84
N ALA A 75 -5.87 9.96 13.94
CA ALA A 75 -4.55 9.78 14.52
C ALA A 75 -3.61 9.03 13.56
N LEU A 76 -4.11 7.98 12.87
CA LEU A 76 -3.33 7.25 11.87
C LEU A 76 -2.89 8.17 10.72
N GLU A 77 -3.79 9.04 10.25
CA GLU A 77 -3.47 9.99 9.18
C GLU A 77 -2.45 11.04 9.62
N GLU A 78 -2.55 11.56 10.85
CA GLU A 78 -1.58 12.50 11.43
C GLU A 78 -0.19 11.88 11.60
N LEU A 79 -0.13 10.58 11.89
CA LEU A 79 1.11 9.79 11.96
C LEU A 79 1.60 9.31 10.58
N GLY A 80 0.89 9.62 9.50
CA GLY A 80 1.25 9.18 8.14
C GLY A 80 1.11 7.68 7.90
N LEU A 81 0.40 6.94 8.78
CA LEU A 81 0.29 5.49 8.73
C LEU A 81 -0.59 5.01 7.56
N PRO A 82 -0.33 3.82 7.01
CA PRO A 82 -1.08 3.25 5.88
C PRO A 82 -2.48 2.77 6.31
N ALA A 83 -3.41 3.72 6.39
CA ALA A 83 -4.83 3.47 6.61
C ALA A 83 -5.69 4.28 5.63
N VAL A 84 -6.95 3.87 5.47
CA VAL A 84 -7.93 4.65 4.71
C VAL A 84 -8.13 6.02 5.34
N LYS A 85 -8.24 7.06 4.50
CA LYS A 85 -8.36 8.44 4.98
C LYS A 85 -9.80 8.78 5.34
N ARG A 86 -10.03 9.31 6.53
CA ARG A 86 -11.35 9.81 6.94
C ARG A 86 -11.70 11.07 6.16
N ALA A 87 -12.89 11.08 5.57
CA ALA A 87 -13.44 12.18 4.79
C ALA A 87 -14.54 12.93 5.57
N GLY A 88 -15.27 12.23 6.43
CA GLY A 88 -16.30 12.84 7.25
C GLY A 88 -17.02 11.88 8.17
N LEU A 89 -17.86 12.45 9.02
CA LEU A 89 -18.75 11.75 9.94
C LEU A 89 -20.10 12.45 9.96
N VAL A 90 -21.18 11.70 9.77
CA VAL A 90 -22.55 12.23 9.78
C VAL A 90 -23.33 11.56 10.88
N ARG A 91 -23.92 12.32 11.79
CA ARG A 91 -24.82 11.77 12.83
C ARG A 91 -26.26 11.86 12.36
N GLN A 92 -27.01 10.78 12.55
CA GLN A 92 -28.43 10.70 12.22
C GLN A 92 -29.24 10.42 13.50
N PRO A 93 -29.64 11.48 14.25
CA PRO A 93 -30.29 11.31 15.55
C PRO A 93 -31.60 10.51 15.50
N ASP A 94 -32.35 10.62 14.40
CA ASP A 94 -33.63 9.94 14.22
C ASP A 94 -33.49 8.41 14.07
N PHE A 95 -32.30 7.91 13.73
CA PHE A 95 -32.02 6.48 13.52
C PHE A 95 -31.07 5.87 14.56
N ASP A 96 -30.54 6.68 15.48
CA ASP A 96 -29.47 6.29 16.42
C ASP A 96 -28.25 5.67 15.71
N THR A 97 -27.91 6.21 14.54
CA THR A 97 -26.77 5.79 13.72
C THR A 97 -25.89 6.97 13.34
N SER A 98 -24.66 6.66 12.97
CA SER A 98 -23.72 7.57 12.34
C SER A 98 -23.15 6.93 11.08
N ILE A 99 -22.93 7.73 10.04
CA ILE A 99 -22.28 7.30 8.81
C ILE A 99 -20.84 7.84 8.81
N LEU A 100 -19.88 6.92 8.83
CA LEU A 100 -18.48 7.22 8.61
C LEU A 100 -18.20 7.26 7.10
N VAL A 101 -17.58 8.35 6.64
CA VAL A 101 -17.19 8.53 5.25
C VAL A 101 -15.67 8.43 5.16
N THR A 102 -15.16 7.49 4.36
CA THR A 102 -13.74 7.36 4.06
C THR A 102 -13.50 7.46 2.56
N ARG A 103 -12.32 7.94 2.18
CA ARG A 103 -11.89 7.93 0.78
C ARG A 103 -11.53 6.50 0.40
N PHE A 104 -12.11 6.00 -0.68
CA PHE A 104 -11.70 4.71 -1.24
C PHE A 104 -10.28 4.81 -1.78
N LEU A 105 -9.48 3.76 -1.57
CA LEU A 105 -8.11 3.71 -2.04
C LEU A 105 -8.07 3.23 -3.49
N ASP A 106 -7.80 4.14 -4.42
CA ASP A 106 -7.72 3.84 -5.85
C ASP A 106 -6.55 2.88 -6.16
N GLY A 107 -6.75 1.94 -7.10
CA GLY A 107 -5.73 0.95 -7.44
C GLY A 107 -5.39 -0.03 -6.32
N SER A 108 -6.32 -0.20 -5.37
CA SER A 108 -6.19 -1.19 -4.30
C SER A 108 -7.08 -2.40 -4.50
N TRP A 109 -6.68 -3.50 -3.88
CA TRP A 109 -7.33 -4.79 -3.99
C TRP A 109 -7.52 -5.42 -2.62
N GLN A 110 -8.65 -6.09 -2.46
CA GLN A 110 -8.81 -7.06 -1.40
C GLN A 110 -8.13 -8.37 -1.77
N TYR A 111 -7.60 -9.04 -0.76
CA TYR A 111 -6.89 -10.30 -0.88
C TYR A 111 -7.65 -11.35 -1.71
N ARG A 112 -8.97 -11.51 -1.50
CA ARG A 112 -9.79 -12.50 -2.22
C ARG A 112 -9.74 -12.31 -3.75
N ARG A 113 -9.63 -11.06 -4.23
CA ARG A 113 -9.52 -10.78 -5.66
C ARG A 113 -8.14 -11.12 -6.22
N LEU A 114 -7.09 -10.82 -5.45
CA LEU A 114 -5.72 -11.15 -5.81
C LEU A 114 -5.57 -12.66 -5.96
N PHE A 115 -6.04 -13.44 -4.98
CA PHE A 115 -5.91 -14.89 -5.01
C PHE A 115 -6.75 -15.60 -6.07
N ARG A 116 -7.90 -15.05 -6.46
CA ARG A 116 -8.66 -15.59 -7.59
C ARG A 116 -7.92 -15.47 -8.93
N ARG A 117 -6.93 -14.57 -9.02
CA ARG A 117 -6.20 -14.26 -10.24
C ARG A 117 -4.73 -14.69 -10.19
N LEU A 118 -4.17 -14.83 -8.99
CA LEU A 118 -2.84 -15.39 -8.78
C LEU A 118 -2.92 -16.92 -8.92
N PRO A 119 -2.07 -17.53 -9.75
CA PRO A 119 -1.98 -18.98 -9.81
C PRO A 119 -1.67 -19.55 -8.42
N PRO A 120 -2.35 -20.63 -7.98
CA PRO A 120 -2.06 -21.30 -6.70
C PRO A 120 -0.59 -21.73 -6.56
N GLU A 121 0.10 -21.90 -7.67
CA GLU A 121 1.48 -22.37 -7.77
C GLU A 121 2.55 -21.24 -7.66
N GLU A 122 2.17 -20.00 -7.35
CA GLU A 122 3.09 -18.84 -7.30
C GLU A 122 3.35 -18.37 -5.85
N PRO A 123 4.11 -19.12 -5.03
CA PRO A 123 4.33 -18.82 -3.61
C PRO A 123 5.03 -17.47 -3.37
N LYS A 124 5.82 -16.99 -4.35
CA LYS A 124 6.49 -15.69 -4.27
C LYS A 124 5.50 -14.52 -4.17
N HIS A 125 4.36 -14.59 -4.86
CA HIS A 125 3.35 -13.52 -4.80
C HIS A 125 2.63 -13.49 -3.45
N ARG A 126 2.35 -14.67 -2.87
CA ARG A 126 1.79 -14.77 -1.52
C ARG A 126 2.75 -14.26 -0.47
N ALA A 127 4.03 -14.63 -0.58
CA ALA A 127 5.08 -14.12 0.30
C ALA A 127 5.12 -12.59 0.32
N ARG A 128 5.00 -11.91 -0.84
CA ARG A 128 4.93 -10.44 -0.91
C ARG A 128 3.73 -9.84 -0.17
N LEU A 129 2.59 -10.53 -0.16
CA LEU A 129 1.41 -10.07 0.58
C LEU A 129 1.62 -10.19 2.08
N PHE A 130 2.18 -11.31 2.54
CA PHE A 130 2.51 -11.51 3.95
C PHE A 130 3.62 -10.57 4.43
N ASP A 131 4.60 -10.26 3.58
CA ASP A 131 5.61 -9.23 3.87
C ASP A 131 4.96 -7.85 4.01
N ALA A 132 4.03 -7.50 3.12
CA ALA A 132 3.28 -6.24 3.21
C ALA A 132 2.45 -6.14 4.51
N MET A 133 1.81 -7.24 4.94
CA MET A 133 1.08 -7.30 6.21
C MET A 133 2.00 -7.18 7.42
N ALA A 134 3.13 -7.90 7.42
CA ALA A 134 4.12 -7.81 8.49
C ALA A 134 4.67 -6.39 8.60
N THR A 135 4.98 -5.75 7.46
CA THR A 135 5.41 -4.34 7.40
C THR A 135 4.33 -3.40 7.94
N LEU A 136 3.07 -3.56 7.54
CA LEU A 136 1.94 -2.78 8.09
C LEU A 136 1.88 -2.91 9.62
N LEU A 137 1.93 -4.13 10.15
CA LEU A 137 1.81 -4.36 11.59
C LEU A 137 3.00 -3.79 12.38
N VAL A 138 4.22 -3.95 11.85
CA VAL A 138 5.42 -3.30 12.42
C VAL A 138 5.24 -1.78 12.47
N GLU A 139 4.75 -1.17 11.40
CA GLU A 139 4.53 0.27 11.33
C GLU A 139 3.51 0.76 12.36
N LEU A 140 2.37 0.07 12.47
CA LEU A 140 1.36 0.37 13.49
C LEU A 140 1.97 0.27 14.91
N HIS A 141 2.64 -0.84 15.20
CA HIS A 141 3.18 -1.12 16.53
C HIS A 141 4.30 -0.15 16.95
N ARG A 142 5.17 0.26 16.02
CA ARG A 142 6.23 1.26 16.27
C ARG A 142 5.66 2.62 16.68
N HIS A 143 4.45 2.94 16.21
CA HIS A 143 3.74 4.18 16.51
C HIS A 143 2.68 4.03 17.61
N GLY A 144 2.73 2.94 18.38
CA GLY A 144 1.85 2.76 19.53
C GLY A 144 0.41 2.35 19.18
N VAL A 145 0.15 1.90 17.95
CA VAL A 145 -1.19 1.53 17.49
C VAL A 145 -1.40 0.02 17.63
N PHE A 146 -2.36 -0.38 18.44
CA PHE A 146 -2.90 -1.74 18.50
C PHE A 146 -4.06 -1.85 17.49
N TRP A 147 -4.07 -2.87 16.64
CA TRP A 147 -5.09 -3.04 15.59
C TRP A 147 -6.33 -3.76 16.12
N GLY A 148 -6.16 -4.91 16.78
CA GLY A 148 -7.24 -5.68 17.42
C GLY A 148 -8.17 -6.44 16.48
N ASP A 149 -8.00 -6.34 15.16
CA ASP A 149 -8.73 -7.14 14.16
C ASP A 149 -7.92 -7.31 12.87
N CYS A 150 -6.66 -7.72 13.04
CA CYS A 150 -5.71 -7.97 11.95
C CYS A 150 -6.24 -9.12 11.06
N SER A 151 -6.65 -8.83 9.83
CA SER A 151 -7.18 -9.85 8.92
C SER A 151 -6.95 -9.49 7.45
N LEU A 152 -7.07 -10.48 6.54
CA LEU A 152 -7.00 -10.21 5.11
C LEU A 152 -8.26 -9.48 4.62
N ALA A 153 -9.40 -9.70 5.28
CA ALA A 153 -10.65 -8.99 5.01
C ALA A 153 -10.56 -7.49 5.32
N ASN A 154 -9.86 -7.09 6.38
CA ASN A 154 -9.67 -5.70 6.80
C ASN A 154 -8.42 -5.03 6.20
N THR A 155 -7.76 -5.70 5.25
CA THR A 155 -6.55 -5.22 4.58
C THR A 155 -6.81 -4.97 3.10
N LEU A 156 -6.45 -3.78 2.62
CA LEU A 156 -6.29 -3.51 1.19
C LEU A 156 -4.82 -3.57 0.81
N PHE A 157 -4.55 -4.07 -0.39
CA PHE A 157 -3.21 -4.11 -0.96
C PHE A 157 -3.15 -3.19 -2.17
N SER A 158 -2.07 -2.44 -2.32
CA SER A 158 -1.80 -1.67 -3.53
C SER A 158 -0.36 -1.90 -3.98
N ARG A 159 -0.09 -1.62 -5.25
CA ARG A 159 1.29 -1.53 -5.74
C ARG A 159 1.89 -0.21 -5.29
N ASP A 160 3.13 -0.26 -4.81
CA ASP A 160 3.93 0.92 -4.51
C ASP A 160 5.35 0.72 -5.06
N GLY A 161 5.53 1.05 -6.33
CA GLY A 161 6.77 0.79 -7.05
C GLY A 161 6.93 -0.71 -7.25
N GLN A 162 8.02 -1.29 -6.76
CA GLN A 162 8.32 -2.72 -6.93
C GLN A 162 7.74 -3.59 -5.80
N VAL A 163 7.22 -3.01 -4.72
CA VAL A 163 6.68 -3.75 -3.57
C VAL A 163 5.14 -3.72 -3.54
N LEU A 164 4.57 -4.50 -2.62
CA LEU A 164 3.17 -4.38 -2.23
C LEU A 164 3.08 -3.61 -0.92
N GLN A 165 2.10 -2.72 -0.84
CA GLN A 165 1.76 -2.01 0.37
C GLN A 165 0.42 -2.51 0.89
N ALA A 166 0.36 -2.86 2.17
CA ALA A 166 -0.88 -3.17 2.87
C ALA A 166 -1.44 -1.92 3.58
N TRP A 167 -2.76 -1.80 3.64
CA TRP A 167 -3.49 -0.67 4.20
C TRP A 167 -4.59 -1.16 5.14
N LEU A 168 -4.65 -0.57 6.32
CA LEU A 168 -5.72 -0.79 7.29
C LEU A 168 -7.00 -0.09 6.84
N VAL A 169 -8.10 -0.83 6.74
CA VAL A 169 -9.41 -0.28 6.36
C VAL A 169 -10.36 -0.10 7.53
N ASP A 170 -10.36 -1.06 8.46
CA ASP A 170 -11.24 -1.05 9.61
C ASP A 170 -10.43 -0.79 10.88
N ALA A 171 -10.71 0.34 11.53
CA ALA A 171 -10.06 0.78 12.76
C ALA A 171 -11.00 0.69 13.98
N GLU A 172 -12.15 0.01 13.87
CA GLU A 172 -13.16 -0.10 14.92
C GLU A 172 -12.58 -0.65 16.24
N THR A 173 -11.78 -1.72 16.14
CA THR A 173 -11.14 -2.39 17.27
C THR A 173 -9.83 -1.73 17.69
N SER A 174 -9.29 -0.84 16.87
CA SER A 174 -7.97 -0.28 17.07
C SER A 174 -7.91 0.71 18.23
N GLU A 175 -6.72 0.84 18.80
CA GLU A 175 -6.42 1.73 19.91
C GLU A 175 -5.05 2.38 19.71
N VAL A 176 -4.95 3.67 20.03
CA VAL A 176 -3.71 4.44 19.93
C VAL A 176 -3.19 4.70 21.34
N HIS A 177 -1.97 4.25 21.60
CA HIS A 177 -1.26 4.39 22.87
C HIS A 177 0.04 5.17 22.65
N PRO A 178 0.62 5.79 23.69
CA PRO A 178 1.96 6.40 23.57
C PRO A 178 3.04 5.39 23.16
N ARG A 179 2.91 4.14 23.60
CA ARG A 179 3.74 3.00 23.20
C ARG A 179 2.99 1.70 23.52
N LEU A 180 3.12 0.70 22.65
CA LEU A 180 2.63 -0.64 22.95
C LEU A 180 3.60 -1.42 23.84
N SER A 181 3.03 -2.21 24.75
CA SER A 181 3.75 -3.27 25.46
C SER A 181 4.01 -4.48 24.56
N ASP A 182 4.99 -5.31 24.93
CA ASP A 182 5.23 -6.59 24.24
C ASP A 182 4.03 -7.52 24.29
N GLY A 183 3.22 -7.44 25.36
CA GLY A 183 1.98 -8.20 25.49
C GLY A 183 0.93 -7.80 24.46
N GLN A 184 0.71 -6.50 24.27
CA GLN A 184 -0.21 -5.99 23.24
C GLN A 184 0.24 -6.38 21.83
N ARG A 185 1.54 -6.25 21.53
CA ARG A 185 2.08 -6.63 20.22
C ARG A 185 1.93 -8.13 19.95
N ARG A 186 2.19 -8.99 20.95
CA ARG A 186 1.96 -10.44 20.83
C ARG A 186 0.49 -10.75 20.62
N HIS A 187 -0.40 -10.07 21.34
CA HIS A 187 -1.84 -10.30 21.19
C HIS A 187 -2.34 -9.98 19.76
N ASP A 188 -1.87 -8.88 19.16
CA ASP A 188 -2.18 -8.56 17.77
C ASP A 188 -1.65 -9.60 16.77
N LEU A 189 -0.49 -10.21 17.07
CA LEU A 189 0.07 -11.29 16.26
C LEU A 189 -0.75 -12.58 16.38
N ASP A 190 -1.21 -12.92 17.57
CA ASP A 190 -2.07 -14.09 17.79
C ASP A 190 -3.39 -13.94 17.01
N ILE A 191 -4.04 -12.76 17.11
CA ILE A 191 -5.24 -12.41 16.34
C ILE A 191 -4.96 -12.50 14.84
N LEU A 192 -3.84 -11.95 14.37
CA LEU A 192 -3.45 -11.98 12.97
C LEU A 192 -3.33 -13.42 12.46
N VAL A 193 -2.66 -14.31 13.18
CA VAL A 193 -2.51 -15.71 12.74
C VAL A 193 -3.86 -16.41 12.63
N GLU A 194 -4.71 -16.27 13.65
CA GLU A 194 -6.04 -16.91 13.67
C GLU A 194 -6.91 -16.40 12.51
N ASN A 195 -7.02 -15.08 12.36
CA ASN A 195 -7.86 -14.45 11.34
C ASN A 195 -7.34 -14.72 9.92
N VAL A 196 -6.03 -14.58 9.69
CA VAL A 196 -5.45 -14.82 8.37
C VAL A 196 -5.62 -16.29 7.99
N ALA A 197 -5.32 -17.24 8.89
CA ALA A 197 -5.53 -18.65 8.60
C ALA A 197 -6.99 -18.95 8.24
N ALA A 198 -7.96 -18.38 8.97
CA ALA A 198 -9.38 -18.51 8.65
C ALA A 198 -9.72 -17.93 7.27
N ASP A 199 -9.26 -16.73 6.95
CA ASP A 199 -9.46 -16.09 5.64
C ASP A 199 -8.87 -16.91 4.48
N LEU A 200 -7.71 -17.55 4.69
CA LEU A 200 -7.06 -18.43 3.72
C LEU A 200 -7.86 -19.73 3.51
N MET A 201 -8.37 -20.34 4.59
CA MET A 201 -9.17 -21.56 4.53
C MET A 201 -10.51 -21.34 3.84
N ASP A 202 -11.20 -20.25 4.16
CA ASP A 202 -12.43 -19.83 3.48
C ASP A 202 -12.24 -19.72 1.96
N LEU A 203 -11.12 -19.13 1.56
CA LEU A 203 -10.76 -18.99 0.16
C LEU A 203 -10.43 -20.35 -0.47
N ALA A 204 -9.66 -21.19 0.20
CA ALA A 204 -9.28 -22.52 -0.30
C ALA A 204 -10.52 -23.40 -0.53
N ALA A 205 -11.45 -23.40 0.43
CA ALA A 205 -12.73 -24.09 0.32
C ALA A 205 -13.57 -23.55 -0.86
N TYR A 206 -13.61 -22.22 -1.04
CA TYR A 206 -14.31 -21.60 -2.17
C TYR A 206 -13.70 -21.97 -3.54
N LEU A 207 -12.38 -22.16 -3.62
CA LEU A 207 -11.67 -22.52 -4.84
C LEU A 207 -11.65 -24.03 -5.12
N GLY A 208 -12.05 -24.87 -4.16
CA GLY A 208 -11.95 -26.32 -4.26
C GLY A 208 -10.49 -26.81 -4.24
N SER A 209 -9.66 -26.19 -3.40
CA SER A 209 -8.24 -26.52 -3.23
C SER A 209 -8.01 -27.94 -2.69
N SER A 210 -6.81 -28.48 -2.90
CA SER A 210 -6.37 -29.74 -2.26
C SER A 210 -5.98 -29.53 -0.80
N GLU A 211 -6.05 -30.60 0.01
CA GLU A 211 -5.58 -30.60 1.41
C GLU A 211 -4.11 -30.15 1.53
N GLU A 212 -3.25 -30.55 0.58
CA GLU A 212 -1.84 -30.12 0.55
C GLU A 212 -1.67 -28.60 0.42
N LEU A 213 -2.55 -27.94 -0.34
CA LEU A 213 -2.52 -26.49 -0.50
C LEU A 213 -3.07 -25.80 0.75
N GLU A 214 -4.10 -26.37 1.40
CA GLU A 214 -4.62 -25.88 2.68
C GLU A 214 -3.55 -25.89 3.78
N ASP A 215 -2.83 -27.02 3.94
CA ASP A 215 -1.72 -27.14 4.88
C ASP A 215 -0.62 -26.11 4.61
N THR A 216 -0.30 -25.88 3.33
CA THR A 216 0.67 -24.88 2.91
C THR A 216 0.22 -23.46 3.30
N LEU A 217 -1.04 -23.12 3.06
CA LEU A 217 -1.59 -21.80 3.38
C LEU A 217 -1.61 -21.56 4.91
N ILE A 218 -1.97 -22.56 5.71
CA ILE A 218 -1.90 -22.48 7.17
C ILE A 218 -0.46 -22.24 7.64
N ALA A 219 0.50 -23.00 7.11
CA ALA A 219 1.91 -22.81 7.45
C ALA A 219 2.43 -21.42 7.06
N GLU A 220 2.01 -20.89 5.91
CA GLU A 220 2.34 -19.53 5.48
C GLU A 220 1.76 -18.47 6.42
N ALA A 221 0.52 -18.61 6.89
CA ALA A 221 -0.08 -17.71 7.88
C ALA A 221 0.68 -17.75 9.22
N GLN A 222 1.06 -18.95 9.67
CA GLN A 222 1.85 -19.16 10.90
C GLN A 222 3.28 -18.59 10.81
N ASP A 223 3.80 -18.35 9.60
CA ASP A 223 5.11 -17.72 9.40
C ASP A 223 5.06 -16.18 9.47
N ILE A 224 3.89 -15.55 9.40
CA ILE A 224 3.78 -14.08 9.43
C ILE A 224 4.39 -13.48 10.71
N PRO A 225 4.17 -14.04 11.92
CA PRO A 225 4.86 -13.58 13.13
C PRO A 225 6.39 -13.63 13.03
N ASN A 226 6.97 -14.63 12.34
CA ASN A 226 8.42 -14.70 12.12
C ASN A 226 8.89 -13.59 11.17
N ARG A 227 8.09 -13.24 10.15
CA ARG A 227 8.37 -12.09 9.25
C ARG A 227 8.35 -10.78 10.03
N TYR A 228 7.29 -10.58 10.81
CA TYR A 228 7.16 -9.44 11.71
C TYR A 228 8.35 -9.35 12.68
N GLN A 229 8.70 -10.44 13.36
CA GLN A 229 9.76 -10.44 14.37
C GLN A 229 11.13 -10.15 13.73
N ARG A 230 11.43 -10.78 12.59
CA ARG A 230 12.65 -10.51 11.83
C ARG A 230 12.78 -9.04 11.45
N LEU A 231 11.68 -8.41 11.06
CA LEU A 231 11.67 -7.00 10.69
C LEU A 231 11.78 -6.09 11.92
N TRP A 232 11.01 -6.40 12.96
CA TRP A 232 11.07 -5.70 14.25
C TRP A 232 12.49 -5.70 14.82
N ASP A 233 13.16 -6.85 14.79
CA ASP A 233 14.53 -7.00 15.27
C ASP A 233 15.49 -6.15 14.44
N VAL A 234 15.40 -6.16 13.11
CA VAL A 234 16.29 -5.33 12.27
C VAL A 234 16.13 -3.84 12.58
N LEU A 235 14.90 -3.38 12.84
CA LEU A 235 14.61 -1.97 13.12
C LEU A 235 15.05 -1.52 14.52
N HIS A 236 15.16 -2.44 15.47
CA HIS A 236 15.52 -2.14 16.86
C HIS A 236 16.88 -2.70 17.28
N ALA A 237 17.59 -3.39 16.38
CA ALA A 237 18.90 -3.93 16.63
C ALA A 237 19.98 -2.85 16.50
N GLU A 238 20.96 -2.92 17.40
CA GLU A 238 22.21 -2.18 17.31
C GLU A 238 23.37 -3.16 17.12
N PRO A 239 23.49 -3.81 15.94
CA PRO A 239 24.49 -4.86 15.76
C PRO A 239 25.90 -4.28 15.84
N VAL A 240 26.79 -5.02 16.50
CA VAL A 240 28.22 -4.68 16.60
C VAL A 240 29.04 -5.62 15.74
N PHE A 241 29.68 -5.09 14.70
CA PHE A 241 30.53 -5.85 13.77
C PHE A 241 31.98 -5.35 13.79
N ASP A 242 32.86 -6.15 13.21
CA ASP A 242 34.23 -5.76 12.96
C ASP A 242 34.29 -4.75 11.80
N PHE A 243 35.27 -3.83 11.80
CA PHE A 243 35.45 -2.83 10.76
C PHE A 243 35.63 -3.43 9.36
N SER A 244 36.15 -4.65 9.28
CA SER A 244 36.31 -5.39 8.02
C SER A 244 34.98 -5.90 7.44
N ASP A 245 33.91 -5.98 8.23
CA ASP A 245 32.60 -6.51 7.84
C ASP A 245 31.65 -5.46 7.21
N ARG A 246 32.17 -4.49 6.46
CA ARG A 246 31.35 -3.41 5.86
C ARG A 246 30.19 -3.91 4.98
N TYR A 247 30.34 -5.08 4.36
CA TYR A 247 29.28 -5.72 3.56
C TYR A 247 28.01 -6.02 4.39
N ARG A 248 28.11 -6.14 5.72
CA ARG A 248 26.95 -6.36 6.60
C ARG A 248 26.07 -5.12 6.72
N VAL A 249 26.67 -3.92 6.63
CA VAL A 249 25.93 -2.65 6.62
C VAL A 249 25.08 -2.56 5.36
N GLU A 250 25.71 -2.77 4.20
CA GLU A 250 25.03 -2.77 2.90
C GLU A 250 23.93 -3.84 2.84
N GLY A 251 24.20 -5.04 3.36
CA GLY A 251 23.21 -6.12 3.46
C GLY A 251 22.00 -5.74 4.32
N THR A 252 22.21 -5.02 5.43
CA THR A 252 21.13 -4.56 6.32
C THR A 252 20.27 -3.49 5.63
N ILE A 253 20.91 -2.51 5.00
CA ILE A 253 20.23 -1.45 4.23
C ILE A 253 19.42 -2.06 3.08
N ARG A 254 20.02 -2.98 2.31
CA ARG A 254 19.34 -3.67 1.22
C ARG A 254 18.11 -4.43 1.72
N ARG A 255 18.23 -5.15 2.83
CA ARG A 255 17.11 -5.91 3.41
C ARG A 255 15.97 -5.00 3.86
N LEU A 256 16.26 -3.86 4.50
CA LEU A 256 15.25 -2.88 4.86
C LEU A 256 14.55 -2.32 3.61
N ASN A 257 15.33 -2.01 2.58
CA ASN A 257 14.81 -1.55 1.30
C ASN A 257 13.92 -2.59 0.60
N GLU A 258 14.31 -3.87 0.61
CA GLU A 258 13.52 -4.99 0.06
C GLU A 258 12.17 -5.13 0.79
N LEU A 259 12.12 -4.78 2.08
CA LEU A 259 10.91 -4.80 2.92
C LEU A 259 10.09 -3.49 2.86
N GLY A 260 10.52 -2.52 2.05
CA GLY A 260 9.81 -1.25 1.82
C GLY A 260 10.18 -0.12 2.78
N PHE A 261 11.21 -0.28 3.61
CA PHE A 261 11.68 0.76 4.54
C PHE A 261 12.72 1.67 3.89
N ALA A 262 12.54 2.99 4.05
CA ALA A 262 13.51 4.00 3.66
C ALA A 262 14.53 4.22 4.78
N VAL A 263 15.80 3.92 4.52
CA VAL A 263 16.90 4.22 5.45
C VAL A 263 17.30 5.69 5.26
N GLU A 264 17.12 6.50 6.30
CA GLU A 264 17.47 7.93 6.29
C GLU A 264 18.94 8.14 6.66
N GLU A 265 19.38 7.52 7.76
CA GLU A 265 20.75 7.65 8.24
C GLU A 265 21.32 6.31 8.72
N VAL A 266 22.63 6.14 8.52
CA VAL A 266 23.42 5.02 9.01
C VAL A 266 24.55 5.60 9.84
N THR A 267 24.47 5.43 11.16
CA THR A 267 25.51 5.88 12.09
C THR A 267 26.38 4.70 12.50
N LEU A 268 27.70 4.85 12.38
CA LEU A 268 28.69 3.86 12.81
C LEU A 268 29.50 4.43 13.97
N GLN A 269 29.36 3.86 15.17
CA GLN A 269 30.06 4.31 16.37
C GLN A 269 31.11 3.29 16.81
N PRO A 270 32.38 3.69 17.04
CA PRO A 270 33.38 2.81 17.62
C PRO A 270 32.96 2.34 19.02
N VAL A 271 33.15 1.05 19.32
CA VAL A 271 32.88 0.52 20.67
C VAL A 271 34.11 0.74 21.54
N SER A 272 34.04 1.77 22.39
CA SER A 272 35.15 2.34 23.17
C SER A 272 35.74 1.43 24.27
N ASP A 273 35.16 0.25 24.51
CA ASP A 273 35.50 -0.60 25.66
C ASP A 273 36.34 -1.85 25.30
N THR A 274 36.84 -1.93 24.06
CA THR A 274 37.65 -3.06 23.59
C THR A 274 38.78 -2.58 22.68
N ALA A 275 39.97 -3.19 22.79
CA ALA A 275 41.12 -2.97 21.89
C ALA A 275 40.90 -3.48 20.45
N SER A 276 39.64 -3.58 20.00
CA SER A 276 39.23 -4.14 18.71
C SER A 276 38.56 -3.08 17.85
N ASP A 277 38.81 -3.13 16.54
CA ASP A 277 38.20 -2.33 15.48
C ASP A 277 36.70 -2.66 15.31
N ARG A 278 35.90 -2.53 16.37
CA ARG A 278 34.47 -2.86 16.36
C ARG A 278 33.62 -1.61 16.23
N LEU A 279 32.63 -1.67 15.34
CA LEU A 279 31.66 -0.63 15.07
C LEU A 279 30.27 -1.10 15.48
N ARG A 280 29.55 -0.26 16.23
CA ARG A 280 28.11 -0.37 16.46
C ARG A 280 27.37 0.35 15.34
N LEU A 281 26.48 -0.35 14.66
CA LEU A 281 25.59 0.24 13.68
C LEU A 281 24.28 0.66 14.33
N HIS A 282 23.88 1.87 14.03
CA HIS A 282 22.54 2.37 14.26
C HIS A 282 21.95 2.77 12.90
N VAL A 283 20.83 2.17 12.53
CA VAL A 283 20.10 2.53 11.30
C VAL A 283 18.88 3.36 11.71
N ALA A 284 18.88 4.63 11.34
CA ALA A 284 17.68 5.45 11.43
C ALA A 284 16.84 5.19 10.18
N VAL A 285 15.69 4.58 10.38
CA VAL A 285 14.66 4.49 9.35
C VAL A 285 13.85 5.77 9.40
N GLY A 286 13.80 6.48 8.26
CA GLY A 286 13.15 7.78 8.18
C GLY A 286 11.63 7.72 8.27
N ASP A 287 11.02 8.89 8.22
CA ASP A 287 9.57 9.00 8.03
C ASP A 287 9.17 8.23 6.77
N ARG A 288 8.01 7.57 6.83
CA ARG A 288 7.41 6.74 5.77
C ARG A 288 7.30 7.48 4.43
N ARG A 289 7.34 8.82 4.42
CA ARG A 289 7.27 9.63 3.21
C ARG A 289 8.59 10.25 2.77
N PHE A 290 9.75 9.84 3.31
CA PHE A 290 11.04 10.47 3.03
C PHE A 290 11.34 10.65 1.53
N HIS A 291 11.32 9.57 0.74
CA HIS A 291 11.55 9.65 -0.71
C HIS A 291 10.40 10.36 -1.42
N ALA A 292 9.15 10.12 -1.00
CA ALA A 292 7.99 10.79 -1.58
C ALA A 292 8.05 12.32 -1.42
N GLU A 293 8.48 12.82 -0.26
CA GLU A 293 8.65 14.25 0.00
C GLU A 293 9.80 14.84 -0.79
N ARG A 294 10.93 14.13 -0.86
CA ARG A 294 12.07 14.55 -1.69
C ARG A 294 11.68 14.65 -3.17
N LEU A 295 11.03 13.61 -3.70
CA LEU A 295 10.59 13.61 -5.10
C LEU A 295 9.58 14.73 -5.34
N ARG A 296 8.62 14.93 -4.43
CA ARG A 296 7.63 16.01 -4.53
C ARG A 296 8.29 17.39 -4.51
N ALA A 297 9.30 17.60 -3.68
CA ALA A 297 10.04 18.86 -3.64
C ALA A 297 10.79 19.14 -4.95
N LEU A 298 11.33 18.11 -5.60
CA LEU A 298 12.07 18.24 -6.86
C LEU A 298 11.15 18.35 -8.10
N THR A 299 10.04 17.63 -8.12
CA THR A 299 9.26 17.37 -9.33
C THR A 299 7.80 17.81 -9.25
N GLY A 300 7.27 18.04 -8.04
CA GLY A 300 5.85 18.26 -7.79
C GLY A 300 4.98 16.99 -7.82
N LEU A 301 5.56 15.81 -8.09
CA LEU A 301 4.81 14.55 -8.12
C LEU A 301 4.48 14.07 -6.70
N ASP A 302 3.20 13.82 -6.41
CA ASP A 302 2.74 13.21 -5.15
C ASP A 302 2.48 11.71 -5.39
N VAL A 303 3.35 10.88 -4.83
CA VAL A 303 3.40 9.43 -5.08
C VAL A 303 3.63 8.64 -3.78
N GLY A 304 3.52 7.32 -3.85
CA GLY A 304 3.91 6.41 -2.76
C GLY A 304 5.43 6.36 -2.54
N GLU A 305 5.86 5.83 -1.40
CA GLU A 305 7.28 5.83 -1.01
C GLU A 305 8.11 4.90 -1.90
N GLY A 306 7.58 3.70 -2.19
CA GLY A 306 8.21 2.74 -3.10
C GLY A 306 8.29 3.26 -4.53
N GLN A 307 7.23 3.91 -5.02
CA GLN A 307 7.22 4.62 -6.31
C GLN A 307 8.28 5.72 -6.32
N ALA A 308 8.33 6.55 -5.28
CA ALA A 308 9.25 7.67 -5.19
C ALA A 308 10.71 7.20 -5.27
N ARG A 309 11.05 6.13 -4.57
CA ARG A 309 12.39 5.53 -4.61
C ARG A 309 12.76 5.08 -6.03
N THR A 310 11.85 4.38 -6.73
CA THR A 310 12.07 3.97 -8.11
C THR A 310 12.28 5.16 -9.04
N LEU A 311 11.44 6.19 -8.90
CA LEU A 311 11.48 7.40 -9.75
C LEU A 311 12.71 8.27 -9.47
N LEU A 312 13.12 8.41 -8.20
CA LEU A 312 14.36 9.11 -7.84
C LEU A 312 15.60 8.42 -8.44
N GLY A 313 15.62 7.10 -8.49
CA GLY A 313 16.70 6.35 -9.14
C GLY A 313 16.76 6.59 -10.66
N ASP A 314 15.61 6.63 -11.32
CA ASP A 314 15.54 6.95 -12.76
C ASP A 314 15.95 8.42 -13.03
N LEU A 315 15.51 9.35 -12.18
CA LEU A 315 15.92 10.75 -12.23
C LEU A 315 17.45 10.92 -12.06
N GLN A 316 18.06 10.24 -11.10
CA GLN A 316 19.52 10.27 -10.89
C GLN A 316 20.27 9.73 -12.10
N THR A 317 19.77 8.65 -12.71
CA THR A 317 20.34 8.07 -13.93
C THR A 317 20.28 9.08 -15.08
N PHE A 318 19.14 9.75 -15.26
CA PHE A 318 18.96 10.80 -16.26
C PHE A 318 19.89 12.00 -16.02
N GLN A 319 20.00 12.47 -14.77
CA GLN A 319 20.90 13.57 -14.39
C GLN A 319 22.35 13.24 -14.75
N ALA A 320 22.81 12.02 -14.45
CA ALA A 320 24.16 11.57 -14.78
C ALA A 320 24.40 11.51 -16.29
N GLN A 321 23.43 11.03 -17.07
CA GLN A 321 23.52 11.02 -18.53
C GLN A 321 23.58 12.45 -19.09
N LEU A 322 22.69 13.33 -18.63
CA LEU A 322 22.63 14.71 -19.08
C LEU A 322 23.93 15.47 -18.76
N ALA A 323 24.50 15.26 -17.57
CA ALA A 323 25.78 15.85 -17.17
C ALA A 323 26.94 15.42 -18.09
N GLN A 324 26.95 14.17 -18.54
CA GLN A 324 27.92 13.70 -19.52
C GLN A 324 27.72 14.35 -20.90
N GLU A 325 26.48 14.53 -21.34
CA GLU A 325 26.16 15.14 -22.65
C GLU A 325 26.52 16.63 -22.70
N VAL A 326 26.26 17.39 -21.63
CA VAL A 326 26.58 18.83 -21.55
C VAL A 326 28.02 19.12 -21.12
N GLY A 327 28.73 18.11 -20.59
CA GLY A 327 30.13 18.21 -20.18
C GLY A 327 30.37 18.91 -18.84
N HIS A 328 29.33 19.08 -18.02
CA HIS A 328 29.41 19.62 -16.66
C HIS A 328 28.26 19.10 -15.79
N ASP A 329 28.38 19.22 -14.47
CA ASP A 329 27.32 18.83 -13.54
C ASP A 329 26.04 19.66 -13.77
N VAL A 330 24.89 19.01 -13.70
CA VAL A 330 23.57 19.63 -13.82
C VAL A 330 22.92 19.66 -12.45
N ASP A 331 22.40 20.82 -12.05
CA ASP A 331 21.73 20.96 -10.76
C ASP A 331 20.42 20.14 -10.69
N ASP A 332 20.06 19.72 -9.48
CA ASP A 332 18.91 18.84 -9.24
C ASP A 332 17.59 19.41 -9.77
N ALA A 333 17.38 20.74 -9.68
CA ALA A 333 16.13 21.36 -10.10
C ALA A 333 15.99 21.36 -11.62
N THR A 334 17.07 21.69 -12.35
CA THR A 334 17.10 21.62 -13.81
C THR A 334 16.91 20.17 -14.29
N ALA A 335 17.65 19.22 -13.70
CA ALA A 335 17.53 17.81 -14.05
C ALA A 335 16.11 17.27 -13.81
N ALA A 336 15.50 17.61 -12.66
CA ALA A 336 14.15 17.19 -12.32
C ALA A 336 13.10 17.73 -13.30
N GLN A 337 13.15 19.01 -13.65
CA GLN A 337 12.19 19.61 -14.59
C GLN A 337 12.30 19.00 -15.99
N LEU A 338 13.52 18.79 -16.49
CA LEU A 338 13.75 18.16 -17.79
C LEU A 338 13.30 16.71 -17.79
N TRP A 339 13.67 15.95 -16.76
CA TRP A 339 13.26 14.56 -16.60
C TRP A 339 11.75 14.39 -16.58
N VAL A 340 11.03 15.21 -15.78
CA VAL A 340 9.55 15.15 -15.72
C VAL A 340 8.95 15.38 -17.10
N ARG A 341 9.43 16.40 -17.82
CA ARG A 341 8.87 16.82 -19.12
C ARG A 341 9.19 15.85 -20.24
N GLU A 342 10.44 15.39 -20.31
CA GLU A 342 10.98 14.70 -21.49
C GLU A 342 10.98 13.18 -21.34
N VAL A 343 11.10 12.68 -20.11
CA VAL A 343 11.21 11.24 -19.83
C VAL A 343 9.97 10.74 -19.10
N ALA A 344 9.70 11.24 -17.90
CA ALA A 344 8.71 10.66 -16.99
C ALA A 344 7.29 10.77 -17.56
N THR A 345 6.81 11.98 -17.87
CA THR A 345 5.43 12.20 -18.31
C THR A 345 5.10 11.44 -19.61
N PRO A 346 5.92 11.52 -20.68
CA PRO A 346 5.65 10.77 -21.90
C PRO A 346 5.69 9.25 -21.67
N THR A 347 6.64 8.77 -20.88
CA THR A 347 6.81 7.33 -20.64
C THR A 347 5.71 6.76 -19.76
N MET A 348 5.26 7.48 -18.73
CA MET A 348 4.07 7.14 -17.93
C MET A 348 2.85 6.92 -18.81
N HIS A 349 2.55 7.83 -19.74
CA HIS A 349 1.40 7.67 -20.64
C HIS A 349 1.56 6.50 -21.61
N ARG A 350 2.77 6.25 -22.12
CA ARG A 350 3.05 5.10 -23.00
C ARG A 350 2.91 3.78 -22.26
N ALA A 351 3.47 3.68 -21.06
CA ALA A 351 3.37 2.50 -20.21
C ALA A 351 1.92 2.21 -19.81
N HIS A 352 1.18 3.23 -19.37
CA HIS A 352 -0.23 3.12 -19.01
C HIS A 352 -1.07 2.62 -20.20
N LYS A 353 -0.80 3.16 -21.40
CA LYS A 353 -1.47 2.70 -22.62
C LYS A 353 -1.13 1.24 -22.96
N ALA A 354 0.12 0.81 -22.75
CA ALA A 354 0.56 -0.56 -23.04
C ALA A 354 -0.21 -1.61 -22.24
N ILE A 355 -0.58 -1.29 -20.99
CA ILE A 355 -1.36 -2.18 -20.12
C ILE A 355 -2.88 -1.88 -20.16
N GLY A 356 -3.38 -1.27 -21.24
CA GLY A 356 -4.82 -1.02 -21.39
C GLY A 356 -5.39 0.02 -20.41
N ARG A 357 -4.53 0.90 -19.86
CA ARG A 357 -4.86 1.90 -18.85
C ARG A 357 -5.33 1.33 -17.50
N ALA A 358 -4.92 0.11 -17.18
CA ALA A 358 -5.01 -0.41 -15.82
C ALA A 358 -4.15 0.43 -14.86
N GLY A 359 -4.61 0.59 -13.62
CA GLY A 359 -3.90 1.31 -12.56
C GLY A 359 -3.62 2.78 -12.87
N THR A 360 -2.57 3.31 -12.24
CA THR A 360 -2.13 4.69 -12.43
C THR A 360 -0.99 4.78 -13.45
N PRO A 361 -0.84 5.91 -14.18
CA PRO A 361 0.29 6.11 -15.08
C PRO A 361 1.67 6.04 -14.39
N ILE A 362 1.74 6.50 -13.14
CA ILE A 362 2.96 6.44 -12.32
C ILE A 362 3.35 4.99 -12.05
N GLN A 363 2.41 4.17 -11.59
CA GLN A 363 2.71 2.77 -11.30
C GLN A 363 3.09 2.01 -12.59
N ALA A 364 2.42 2.29 -13.71
CA ALA A 364 2.77 1.70 -15.00
C ALA A 364 4.21 2.04 -15.42
N PHE A 365 4.69 3.25 -15.12
CA PHE A 365 6.08 3.62 -15.36
C PHE A 365 7.05 2.88 -14.45
N CYS A 366 6.76 2.77 -13.14
CA CYS A 366 7.57 1.97 -12.23
C CYS A 366 7.66 0.49 -12.68
N ASP A 367 6.53 -0.09 -13.09
CA ASP A 367 6.47 -1.46 -13.62
C ASP A 367 7.31 -1.59 -14.91
N LEU A 368 7.26 -0.59 -15.81
CA LEU A 368 8.10 -0.57 -17.01
C LEU A 368 9.59 -0.55 -16.69
N LEU A 369 10.02 0.25 -15.70
CA LEU A 369 11.41 0.33 -15.27
C LEU A 369 11.89 -1.02 -14.72
N GLU A 370 11.06 -1.69 -13.91
CA GLU A 370 11.33 -3.02 -13.39
C GLU A 370 11.43 -4.08 -14.51
N VAL A 371 10.45 -4.11 -15.42
CA VAL A 371 10.44 -5.04 -16.57
C VAL A 371 11.65 -4.82 -17.47
N ARG A 372 12.00 -3.56 -17.77
CA ARG A 372 13.20 -3.22 -18.55
C ARG A 372 14.45 -3.77 -17.88
N TRP A 373 14.61 -3.54 -16.58
CA TRP A 373 15.77 -4.02 -15.82
C TRP A 373 15.91 -5.55 -15.88
N LEU A 374 14.82 -6.29 -15.60
CA LEU A 374 14.83 -7.77 -15.62
C LEU A 374 15.09 -8.34 -17.03
N LEU A 375 14.54 -7.72 -18.07
CA LEU A 375 14.82 -8.13 -19.45
C LEU A 375 16.27 -7.85 -19.84
N SER A 376 16.82 -6.70 -19.44
CA SER A 376 18.21 -6.34 -19.69
C SER A 376 19.19 -7.25 -18.97
N GLU A 377 18.90 -7.61 -17.70
CA GLU A 377 19.69 -8.58 -16.93
C GLU A 377 19.75 -9.93 -17.63
N ARG A 378 18.59 -10.46 -18.06
CA ARG A 378 18.51 -11.74 -18.79
C ARG A 378 19.21 -11.71 -20.15
N ALA A 379 19.19 -10.56 -20.82
CA ALA A 379 19.84 -10.37 -22.11
C ALA A 379 21.35 -10.07 -21.98
N GLY A 380 21.85 -9.76 -20.78
CA GLY A 380 23.22 -9.30 -20.54
C GLY A 380 23.55 -7.94 -21.18
N ARG A 381 22.53 -7.16 -21.57
CA ARG A 381 22.66 -5.84 -22.21
C ARG A 381 21.36 -5.05 -22.05
N ASP A 382 21.42 -3.73 -22.22
CA ASP A 382 20.21 -2.93 -22.25
C ASP A 382 19.30 -3.30 -23.45
N VAL A 383 18.04 -3.63 -23.16
CA VAL A 383 17.00 -3.92 -24.15
C VAL A 383 16.27 -2.66 -24.62
N GLY A 384 16.36 -1.57 -23.88
CA GLY A 384 15.67 -0.30 -24.15
C GLY A 384 14.17 -0.31 -23.84
N THR A 385 13.60 0.89 -23.81
CA THR A 385 12.20 1.14 -23.37
C THR A 385 11.16 0.52 -24.30
N ASP A 386 11.39 0.52 -25.62
CA ASP A 386 10.40 0.01 -26.59
C ASP A 386 10.20 -1.50 -26.48
N GLN A 387 11.29 -2.25 -26.26
CA GLN A 387 11.20 -3.70 -26.07
C GLN A 387 10.44 -4.04 -24.78
N ALA A 388 10.69 -3.31 -23.70
CA ALA A 388 9.97 -3.49 -22.43
C ALA A 388 8.47 -3.13 -22.56
N LEU A 389 8.11 -2.06 -23.29
CA LEU A 389 6.72 -1.71 -23.57
C LEU A 389 5.99 -2.81 -24.36
N VAL A 390 6.65 -3.42 -25.35
CA VAL A 390 6.09 -4.55 -26.12
C VAL A 390 5.89 -5.76 -25.22
N ALA A 391 6.83 -6.03 -24.31
CA ALA A 391 6.70 -7.13 -23.34
C ALA A 391 5.48 -6.92 -22.42
N MET A 392 5.31 -5.72 -21.86
CA MET A 392 4.14 -5.39 -21.04
C MET A 392 2.83 -5.50 -21.84
N ALA A 393 2.79 -4.97 -23.07
CA ALA A 393 1.58 -5.00 -23.89
C ALA A 393 1.16 -6.40 -24.34
N ARG A 394 2.11 -7.34 -24.40
CA ARG A 394 1.87 -8.74 -24.77
C ARG A 394 1.78 -9.68 -23.56
N ASP A 395 1.80 -9.13 -22.35
CA ASP A 395 1.83 -9.89 -21.09
C ASP A 395 2.98 -10.91 -21.02
N VAL A 396 4.14 -10.55 -21.60
CA VAL A 396 5.39 -11.34 -21.53
C VAL A 396 6.29 -10.74 -20.45
N ILE A 397 5.72 -10.59 -19.25
CA ILE A 397 6.38 -10.01 -18.09
C ILE A 397 7.24 -11.11 -17.41
N PRO A 398 8.51 -10.82 -17.06
CA PRO A 398 9.32 -11.73 -16.25
C PRO A 398 8.56 -12.24 -15.02
N PRO A 399 8.54 -13.56 -14.72
CA PRO A 399 7.75 -14.10 -13.62
C PRO A 399 8.15 -13.56 -12.24
N ASP A 400 9.41 -13.17 -12.06
CA ASP A 400 9.89 -12.55 -10.82
C ASP A 400 9.46 -11.09 -10.69
N SER A 401 8.94 -10.47 -11.76
CA SER A 401 8.50 -9.09 -11.72
C SER A 401 7.19 -8.94 -10.96
N ALA A 402 7.12 -7.96 -10.08
CA ALA A 402 5.89 -7.63 -9.39
C ALA A 402 4.86 -6.92 -10.29
N ALA A 403 5.26 -6.45 -11.48
CA ALA A 403 4.36 -5.98 -12.53
C ALA A 403 3.37 -7.07 -13.01
N LYS A 404 3.72 -8.35 -12.89
CA LYS A 404 2.81 -9.47 -13.22
C LYS A 404 1.56 -9.48 -12.33
N MET A 405 1.63 -8.88 -11.13
CA MET A 405 0.48 -8.73 -10.24
C MET A 405 -0.48 -7.62 -10.69
N ALA A 406 -0.01 -6.60 -11.42
CA ALA A 406 -0.81 -5.46 -11.87
C ALA A 406 -1.74 -5.82 -13.03
N VAL A 407 -1.35 -6.77 -13.89
CA VAL A 407 -2.18 -7.25 -15.03
C VAL A 407 -3.43 -8.01 -14.55
N ALA A 408 -3.49 -8.35 -13.26
CA ALA A 408 -4.71 -8.82 -12.61
C ALA A 408 -5.73 -7.70 -12.33
N GLU A 409 -5.52 -6.46 -12.75
CA GLU A 409 -6.57 -5.43 -12.81
C GLU A 409 -7.36 -5.53 -14.11
N VAL A 410 -8.54 -6.14 -14.03
CA VAL A 410 -9.64 -5.60 -14.82
C VAL A 410 -10.15 -4.47 -13.93
N PRO A 411 -10.20 -3.21 -14.40
CA PRO A 411 -10.82 -2.15 -13.64
C PRO A 411 -12.17 -2.66 -13.14
N THR A 412 -12.60 -2.28 -11.95
CA THR A 412 -14.03 -2.15 -11.68
C THR A 412 -14.55 -1.12 -12.67
N GLN A 413 -14.69 -1.53 -13.94
CA GLN A 413 -15.35 -0.75 -14.94
C GLN A 413 -16.74 -0.52 -14.37
N PRO A 414 -17.25 0.72 -14.42
CA PRO A 414 -18.63 0.95 -14.09
C PRO A 414 -19.44 -0.04 -14.92
N MET A 415 -20.16 -0.96 -14.26
CA MET A 415 -21.21 -1.66 -14.97
C MET A 415 -22.11 -0.57 -15.57
N PRO A 416 -22.50 -0.69 -16.84
CA PRO A 416 -23.52 0.19 -17.39
C PRO A 416 -24.72 0.17 -16.44
N VAL A 417 -25.38 1.32 -16.27
CA VAL A 417 -26.63 1.39 -15.51
C VAL A 417 -27.52 0.28 -16.03
N ILE A 418 -27.94 -0.62 -15.15
CA ILE A 418 -28.93 -1.63 -15.49
C ILE A 418 -30.22 -0.85 -15.69
N GLU A 419 -30.51 -0.51 -16.96
CA GLU A 419 -31.84 -0.08 -17.35
C GLU A 419 -32.75 -1.29 -17.16
N LEU A 420 -33.67 -1.19 -16.20
CA LEU A 420 -34.76 -2.15 -16.08
C LEU A 420 -35.71 -1.86 -17.24
N ASP A 421 -35.89 -2.82 -18.15
CA ASP A 421 -36.97 -2.76 -19.14
C ASP A 421 -38.33 -2.68 -18.41
N ASP A 422 -39.17 -1.73 -18.84
CA ASP A 422 -40.49 -1.36 -18.25
C ASP A 422 -41.47 -2.53 -18.02
#